data_AF-A0A920JVZ4-F1
#
_entry.id   AF-A0A920JVZ4-F1
#
_cell.length_a   1.000
_cell.length_b   1.000
_cell.length_c   1.000
_cell.angle_alpha   90.00
_cell.angle_beta   90.00
_cell.angle_gamma   90.00
#
_symmetry.space_group_name_H-M   'P 1'
#
loop_
_entity.id
_entity.type
_entity.pdbx_description
1 polymer ?
#
loop_
_entity_poly.entity_id
_entity_poly.type
_entity_poly.pdbx_seq_one_letter_code
_entity_poly.pdbx_strand_id
1 'polypeptide(L)'
;MELQRVLAKDSRAAMDQVHKLYGQDALVISNKRAKNKTELIVAVDLKSGADEALEEIQVQTKNSSHKRMTAPITSFDEVMESKIFATEDVNKDNENSIEDLENDNSKNIEEAEMREAKEIVSLVKSELSIMRREILLAQQLTTWPGIEVVSHKVQPLIKALSETSISLSLKTLITSVISDTTNIEDAIEKITEIVSANFESVELLENMSGYHLFAGSPGVGKTSMIAKLALTKAAEIGEGMSLS
;
A
#
# COMPACT_ATOMS: atom_id res chain seq x y z
N MET A 1 -7.93 7.80 -10.49
CA MET A 1 -8.86 7.11 -9.57
C MET A 1 -8.92 7.81 -8.20
N GLU A 2 -10.08 8.32 -7.84
CA GLU A 2 -10.44 8.93 -6.54
C GLU A 2 -11.53 8.09 -5.85
N LEU A 3 -11.62 8.13 -4.52
CA LEU A 3 -12.71 7.48 -3.77
C LEU A 3 -13.77 8.51 -3.39
N GLN A 4 -15.05 8.13 -3.46
CA GLN A 4 -16.19 9.00 -3.16
C GLN A 4 -17.20 8.29 -2.26
N ARG A 5 -17.68 8.98 -1.23
CA ARG A 5 -18.68 8.48 -0.29
C ARG A 5 -20.07 8.96 -0.74
N VAL A 6 -21.01 8.03 -0.92
CA VAL A 6 -22.40 8.32 -1.32
C VAL A 6 -23.35 7.77 -0.27
N LEU A 7 -24.23 8.64 0.23
CA LEU A 7 -25.23 8.32 1.25
C LEU A 7 -26.63 8.52 0.68
N ALA A 8 -27.45 7.47 0.68
CA ALA A 8 -28.85 7.58 0.25
C ALA A 8 -29.81 6.80 1.16
N LYS A 9 -31.12 6.98 0.93
CA LYS A 9 -32.17 6.34 1.73
C LYS A 9 -32.13 4.81 1.67
N ASP A 10 -31.78 4.25 0.51
CA ASP A 10 -31.64 2.81 0.33
C ASP A 10 -30.55 2.51 -0.72
N SER A 11 -30.18 1.23 -0.84
CA SER A 11 -29.10 0.80 -1.74
C SER A 11 -29.39 1.08 -3.21
N ARG A 12 -30.67 1.12 -3.62
CA ARG A 12 -31.04 1.39 -5.00
C ARG A 12 -30.87 2.88 -5.29
N ALA A 13 -31.36 3.74 -4.40
CA ALA A 13 -31.17 5.19 -4.47
C ALA A 13 -29.68 5.58 -4.42
N ALA A 14 -28.88 4.88 -3.61
CA ALA A 14 -27.44 5.11 -3.54
C ALA A 14 -26.76 4.75 -4.87
N MET A 15 -27.11 3.60 -5.45
CA MET A 15 -26.58 3.17 -6.75
C MET A 15 -27.05 4.07 -7.90
N ASP A 16 -28.30 4.53 -7.87
CA ASP A 16 -28.83 5.48 -8.84
C ASP A 16 -28.11 6.84 -8.77
N GLN A 17 -27.77 7.31 -7.55
CA GLN A 17 -26.93 8.50 -7.37
C GLN A 17 -25.51 8.28 -7.92
N VAL A 18 -24.91 7.12 -7.65
CA VAL A 18 -23.59 6.75 -8.19
C VAL A 18 -23.61 6.75 -9.72
N HIS A 19 -24.60 6.11 -10.34
CA HIS A 19 -24.73 6.07 -11.79
C HIS A 19 -24.99 7.46 -12.40
N LYS A 20 -25.77 8.30 -11.71
CA LYS A 20 -26.07 9.67 -12.16
C LYS A 20 -24.86 10.59 -12.07
N LEU A 21 -24.04 10.46 -11.03
CA LEU A 21 -22.89 11.32 -10.77
C LEU A 21 -21.61 10.85 -11.47
N TYR A 22 -21.40 9.54 -11.57
CA TYR A 22 -20.13 8.93 -11.97
C TYR A 22 -20.25 7.99 -13.17
N GLY A 23 -21.46 7.75 -13.69
CA GLY A 23 -21.72 6.87 -14.82
C GLY A 23 -21.92 5.40 -14.43
N GLN A 24 -22.34 4.59 -15.40
CA GLN A 24 -22.66 3.16 -15.19
C GLN A 24 -21.43 2.28 -14.91
N ASP A 25 -20.22 2.78 -15.19
CA ASP A 25 -18.95 2.05 -15.02
C ASP A 25 -18.30 2.27 -13.64
N ALA A 26 -19.04 2.86 -12.68
CA ALA A 26 -18.51 3.19 -11.36
C ALA A 26 -18.26 1.92 -10.51
N LEU A 27 -17.07 1.81 -9.91
CA LEU A 27 -16.68 0.64 -9.11
C LEU A 27 -17.03 0.84 -7.64
N VAL A 28 -17.96 0.04 -7.12
CA VAL A 28 -18.34 0.05 -5.69
C VAL A 28 -17.37 -0.81 -4.89
N ILE A 29 -16.72 -0.22 -3.88
CA ILE A 29 -15.71 -0.87 -3.04
C ILE A 29 -16.32 -1.34 -1.71
N SER A 30 -17.26 -0.58 -1.15
CA SER A 30 -17.92 -0.94 0.10
C SER A 30 -19.39 -0.52 0.08
N ASN A 31 -20.24 -1.36 0.68
CA ASN A 31 -21.67 -1.10 0.86
C ASN A 31 -22.06 -1.42 2.31
N LYS A 32 -22.50 -0.41 3.07
CA LYS A 32 -22.90 -0.55 4.47
C LYS A 32 -24.28 0.05 4.69
N ARG A 33 -25.13 -0.65 5.43
CA ARG A 33 -26.43 -0.13 5.88
C ARG A 33 -26.27 0.50 7.27
N ALA A 34 -26.61 1.78 7.40
CA ALA A 34 -26.54 2.54 8.65
C ALA A 34 -27.93 3.08 9.01
N LYS A 35 -28.53 2.51 10.06
CA LYS A 35 -29.80 2.87 10.73
C LYS A 35 -31.06 3.06 9.85
N ASN A 36 -31.02 3.89 8.81
CA ASN A 36 -32.07 4.03 7.80
C ASN A 36 -31.57 4.58 6.44
N LYS A 37 -30.25 4.52 6.20
CA LYS A 37 -29.57 4.97 4.98
C LYS A 37 -28.58 3.89 4.53
N THR A 38 -28.25 3.87 3.25
CA THR A 38 -27.19 3.04 2.66
C THR A 38 -26.02 3.93 2.28
N GLU A 39 -24.84 3.53 2.71
CA GLU A 39 -23.57 4.16 2.39
C GLU A 39 -22.82 3.30 1.36
N LEU A 40 -22.37 3.95 0.29
CA LEU A 40 -21.53 3.37 -0.75
C LEU A 40 -20.20 4.12 -0.79
N ILE A 41 -19.08 3.39 -0.83
CA ILE A 41 -17.77 3.94 -1.18
C ILE A 41 -17.45 3.49 -2.60
N VAL A 42 -17.17 4.44 -3.49
CA VAL A 42 -17.01 4.23 -4.93
C VAL A 42 -15.67 4.75 -5.40
N ALA A 43 -14.96 3.96 -6.22
CA ALA A 43 -13.80 4.42 -6.97
C ALA A 43 -14.24 5.04 -8.30
N VAL A 44 -13.91 6.31 -8.50
CA VAL A 44 -14.21 7.09 -9.69
C VAL A 44 -12.90 7.41 -10.40
N ASP A 45 -12.79 7.07 -11.69
CA ASP A 45 -11.63 7.47 -12.48
C ASP A 45 -11.87 8.84 -13.13
N LEU A 46 -10.95 9.78 -12.92
CA LEU A 46 -11.01 11.08 -13.57
C LEU A 46 -10.49 10.90 -14.99
N LYS A 47 -11.40 10.85 -15.98
CA LYS A 47 -11.04 10.81 -17.41
C LYS A 47 -10.47 12.13 -17.96
N SER A 48 -10.09 13.09 -17.11
CA SER A 48 -9.46 14.34 -17.55
C SER A 48 -8.16 14.55 -16.78
N GLY A 49 -7.04 14.26 -17.46
CA GLY A 49 -5.69 14.54 -16.97
C GLY A 49 -4.66 13.47 -17.31
N ALA A 50 -5.08 12.23 -17.62
CA ALA A 50 -4.14 11.18 -18.02
C ALA A 50 -3.53 11.45 -19.40
N ASP A 51 -4.32 11.92 -20.37
CA ASP A 51 -3.81 12.26 -21.70
C ASP A 51 -2.96 13.54 -21.70
N GLU A 52 -3.32 14.56 -20.91
CA GLU A 52 -2.54 15.81 -20.81
C GLU A 52 -1.17 15.60 -20.12
N ALA A 53 -1.10 14.72 -19.12
CA ALA A 53 0.18 14.38 -18.47
C ALA A 53 1.09 13.50 -19.35
N LEU A 54 0.52 12.73 -20.28
CA LEU A 54 1.28 11.93 -21.25
C LEU A 54 1.84 12.80 -22.38
N GLU A 55 1.16 13.87 -22.78
CA GLU A 55 1.68 14.86 -23.74
C GLU A 55 2.81 15.73 -23.15
N GLU A 56 2.77 16.08 -21.86
CA GLU A 56 3.84 16.88 -21.23
C GLU A 56 5.19 16.16 -21.07
N ILE A 57 5.20 14.82 -21.03
CA ILE A 57 6.45 14.04 -20.88
C ILE A 57 7.15 13.85 -22.24
N GLN A 58 6.42 13.80 -23.35
CA GLN A 58 7.00 13.55 -24.68
C GLN A 58 7.53 14.81 -25.39
N VAL A 59 7.24 16.03 -24.89
CA VAL A 59 7.67 17.28 -25.54
C VAL A 59 8.97 17.87 -24.97
N GLN A 60 9.52 17.33 -23.87
CA GLN A 60 10.75 17.86 -23.23
C GLN A 60 12.09 17.50 -23.93
N THR A 61 12.12 17.36 -25.27
CA THR A 61 13.41 17.23 -25.98
C THR A 61 13.78 18.37 -26.94
N LYS A 62 12.93 19.35 -27.28
CA LYS A 62 13.40 20.54 -28.04
C LYS A 62 12.66 21.85 -27.72
N ASN A 63 13.39 22.76 -27.08
CA ASN A 63 13.29 24.23 -27.12
C ASN A 63 12.11 24.97 -26.44
N SER A 64 12.46 25.61 -25.32
CA SER A 64 12.13 26.98 -24.87
C SER A 64 10.86 27.69 -25.35
N SER A 65 9.91 27.94 -24.44
CA SER A 65 9.50 29.31 -24.02
C SER A 65 8.39 29.25 -22.96
N HIS A 66 8.40 30.22 -22.05
CA HIS A 66 7.61 30.26 -20.83
C HIS A 66 6.10 30.39 -21.04
N LYS A 67 5.33 29.50 -20.39
CA LYS A 67 4.02 29.87 -19.81
C LYS A 67 3.78 29.05 -18.53
N ARG A 68 4.20 29.59 -17.38
CA ARG A 68 3.79 29.07 -16.06
C ARG A 68 2.29 29.31 -15.89
N MET A 69 1.48 28.26 -16.00
CA MET A 69 0.19 28.23 -15.32
C MET A 69 0.45 27.71 -13.91
N THR A 70 0.33 28.58 -12.92
CA THR A 70 0.38 28.23 -11.51
C THR A 70 -0.98 27.68 -11.09
N ALA A 71 -1.24 26.41 -11.38
CA ALA A 71 -2.22 25.66 -10.60
C ALA A 71 -1.49 25.08 -9.38
N PRO A 72 -2.01 25.23 -8.15
CA PRO A 72 -1.42 24.58 -6.99
C PRO A 72 -1.49 23.08 -7.22
N ILE A 73 -0.35 22.39 -7.13
CA ILE A 73 -0.29 20.94 -7.09
C ILE A 73 -0.88 20.55 -5.75
N THR A 74 -2.20 20.37 -5.69
CA THR A 74 -2.88 19.87 -4.49
C THR A 74 -2.39 18.45 -4.25
N SER A 75 -1.82 18.23 -3.07
CA SER A 75 -1.36 16.90 -2.66
C SER A 75 -2.53 15.92 -2.72
N PHE A 76 -2.28 14.67 -3.09
CA PHE A 76 -3.31 13.61 -3.09
C PHE A 76 -4.08 13.58 -1.76
N ASP A 77 -3.39 13.87 -0.65
CA ASP A 77 -3.98 13.94 0.70
C ASP A 77 -5.00 15.08 0.87
N GLU A 78 -4.77 16.22 0.23
CA GLU A 78 -5.63 17.40 0.34
C GLU A 78 -6.90 17.25 -0.50
N VAL A 79 -6.79 16.64 -1.67
CA VAL A 79 -7.93 16.34 -2.55
C VAL A 79 -8.82 15.25 -1.94
N MET A 80 -8.21 14.27 -1.28
CA MET A 80 -8.92 13.14 -0.71
C MET A 80 -9.68 13.53 0.58
N GLU A 81 -9.06 14.33 1.45
CA GLU A 81 -9.74 14.88 2.64
C GLU A 81 -10.90 15.80 2.25
N SER A 82 -10.69 16.69 1.27
CA SER A 82 -11.72 17.64 0.84
C SER A 82 -12.87 17.00 0.07
N LYS A 83 -12.68 15.85 -0.59
CA LYS A 83 -13.76 15.20 -1.35
C LYS A 83 -14.47 14.07 -0.61
N ILE A 84 -13.83 13.41 0.35
CA ILE A 84 -14.43 12.27 1.08
C ILE A 84 -15.09 12.72 2.38
N PHE A 85 -14.51 13.73 3.05
CA PHE A 85 -14.94 14.15 4.39
C PHE A 85 -15.60 15.52 4.43
N ALA A 86 -15.47 16.37 3.40
CA ALA A 86 -16.30 17.55 3.29
C ALA A 86 -17.69 17.15 2.79
N THR A 87 -18.62 17.00 3.72
CA THR A 87 -20.04 16.99 3.40
C THR A 87 -20.41 18.35 2.81
N GLU A 88 -20.95 18.40 1.59
CA GLU A 88 -21.68 19.58 1.13
C GLU A 88 -22.89 19.78 2.06
N ASP A 89 -22.77 20.72 3.00
CA ASP A 89 -23.86 21.18 3.87
C ASP A 89 -24.91 21.93 3.04
N VAL A 90 -25.79 21.19 2.35
CA VAL A 90 -27.00 21.77 1.77
C VAL A 90 -28.08 21.88 2.85
N ASN A 91 -27.97 22.91 3.70
CA ASN A 91 -29.10 23.69 4.24
C ASN A 91 -28.63 24.59 5.40
N LYS A 92 -28.34 25.85 5.07
CA LYS A 92 -28.60 26.96 5.98
C LYS A 92 -29.74 27.73 5.38
N ASP A 93 -30.93 27.56 5.94
CA ASP A 93 -31.98 28.57 6.05
C ASP A 93 -33.15 27.99 6.86
N ASN A 94 -33.13 28.26 8.17
CA ASN A 94 -34.25 28.84 8.94
C ASN A 94 -34.17 28.47 10.43
N GLU A 95 -34.36 29.51 11.24
CA GLU A 95 -34.23 29.55 12.68
C GLU A 95 -35.35 28.84 13.45
N ASN A 96 -34.98 28.39 14.65
CA ASN A 96 -35.68 28.49 15.95
C ASN A 96 -36.07 27.18 16.68
N SER A 97 -35.27 26.94 17.73
CA SER A 97 -35.66 26.58 19.10
C SER A 97 -36.01 25.12 19.46
N ILE A 98 -35.35 24.70 20.55
CA ILE A 98 -35.61 23.61 21.52
C ILE A 98 -35.07 22.21 21.12
N GLU A 99 -33.98 21.78 21.78
CA GLU A 99 -33.78 20.49 22.50
C GLU A 99 -32.27 20.15 22.67
N ASP A 100 -31.72 20.42 23.87
CA ASP A 100 -30.28 20.35 24.20
C ASP A 100 -29.83 19.06 24.92
N LEU A 101 -30.45 17.89 24.67
CA LEU A 101 -30.03 16.64 25.36
C LEU A 101 -29.89 15.38 24.48
N GLU A 102 -30.23 15.41 23.19
CA GLU A 102 -30.03 14.26 22.28
C GLU A 102 -28.84 14.42 21.31
N ASN A 103 -28.22 15.60 21.30
CA ASN A 103 -27.25 16.01 20.29
C ASN A 103 -25.81 15.51 20.53
N ASP A 104 -25.54 14.90 21.69
CA ASP A 104 -24.20 14.43 22.08
C ASP A 104 -23.96 12.97 21.65
N ASN A 105 -25.01 12.15 21.60
CA ASN A 105 -24.92 10.76 21.14
C ASN A 105 -24.84 10.65 19.61
N SER A 106 -25.50 11.54 18.87
CA SER A 106 -25.41 11.60 17.40
C SER A 106 -24.02 12.02 16.94
N LYS A 107 -23.42 13.05 17.55
CA LYS A 107 -22.06 13.53 17.24
C LYS A 107 -20.99 12.48 17.54
N ASN A 108 -21.07 11.80 18.68
CA ASN A 108 -20.10 10.74 19.02
C ASN A 108 -20.19 9.53 18.05
N ILE A 109 -21.37 9.22 17.53
CA ILE A 109 -21.55 8.13 16.55
C ILE A 109 -21.04 8.56 15.18
N GLU A 110 -21.29 9.80 14.75
CA GLU A 110 -20.74 10.36 13.52
C GLU A 110 -19.20 10.47 13.58
N GLU A 111 -18.63 10.83 14.73
CA GLU A 111 -17.18 10.82 14.94
C GLU A 111 -16.58 9.41 14.93
N ALA A 112 -17.27 8.42 15.50
CA ALA A 112 -16.83 7.03 15.45
C ALA A 112 -16.89 6.47 14.02
N GLU A 113 -17.97 6.75 13.29
CA GLU A 113 -18.14 6.38 11.88
C GLU A 113 -17.12 7.11 10.98
N MET A 114 -16.79 8.36 11.29
CA MET A 114 -15.73 9.13 10.65
C MET A 114 -14.34 8.52 10.90
N ARG A 115 -14.06 8.03 12.12
CA ARG A 115 -12.80 7.33 12.44
C ARG A 115 -12.69 6.01 11.70
N GLU A 116 -13.77 5.23 11.61
CA GLU A 116 -13.82 4.00 10.82
C GLU A 116 -13.58 4.27 9.32
N ALA A 117 -14.23 5.30 8.76
CA ALA A 117 -14.03 5.68 7.36
C ALA A 117 -12.59 6.11 7.10
N LYS A 118 -11.98 6.87 8.03
CA LYS A 118 -10.56 7.27 7.96
C LYS A 118 -9.62 6.07 8.05
N GLU A 119 -9.91 5.08 8.88
CA GLU A 119 -9.12 3.85 8.98
C GLU A 119 -9.15 3.06 7.65
N ILE A 120 -10.34 2.85 7.09
CA ILE A 120 -10.50 2.18 5.78
C ILE A 120 -9.77 2.94 4.68
N VAL A 121 -9.91 4.26 4.64
CA VAL A 121 -9.20 5.13 3.70
C VAL A 121 -7.68 5.01 3.85
N SER A 122 -7.16 4.99 5.09
CA SER A 122 -5.74 4.85 5.35
C SER A 122 -5.19 3.50 4.86
N LEU A 123 -5.97 2.43 5.02
CA LEU A 123 -5.61 1.09 4.58
C LEU A 123 -5.56 1.04 3.05
N VAL A 124 -6.60 1.53 2.37
CA VAL A 124 -6.64 1.60 0.91
C VAL A 124 -5.51 2.49 0.37
N LYS A 125 -5.19 3.60 1.03
CA LYS A 125 -4.04 4.45 0.66
C LYS A 125 -2.73 3.68 0.74
N SER A 126 -2.53 2.87 1.79
CA SER A 126 -1.34 2.04 1.93
C SER A 126 -1.25 0.99 0.82
N GLU A 127 -2.35 0.32 0.50
CA GLU A 127 -2.41 -0.69 -0.57
C GLU A 127 -2.19 -0.07 -1.95
N LEU A 128 -2.81 1.07 -2.25
CA LEU A 128 -2.61 1.79 -3.50
C LEU A 128 -1.18 2.33 -3.63
N SER A 129 -0.54 2.73 -2.53
CA SER A 129 0.86 3.17 -2.55
C SER A 129 1.81 2.01 -2.85
N ILE A 130 1.51 0.82 -2.30
CA ILE A 130 2.22 -0.42 -2.63
C ILE A 130 2.01 -0.77 -4.10
N MET A 131 0.77 -0.80 -4.57
CA MET A 131 0.43 -1.10 -5.97
C MET A 131 1.10 -0.11 -6.93
N ARG A 132 1.04 1.19 -6.64
CA ARG A 132 1.70 2.22 -7.46
C ARG A 132 3.20 2.00 -7.51
N ARG A 133 3.83 1.67 -6.38
CA ARG A 133 5.27 1.33 -6.33
C ARG A 133 5.56 0.11 -7.20
N GLU A 134 4.75 -0.93 -7.12
CA GLU A 134 4.93 -2.14 -7.93
C GLU A 134 4.74 -1.87 -9.43
N ILE A 135 3.73 -1.08 -9.81
CA ILE A 135 3.50 -0.68 -11.20
C ILE A 135 4.67 0.15 -11.73
N LEU A 136 5.18 1.10 -10.94
CA LEU A 136 6.34 1.91 -11.32
C LEU A 136 7.61 1.05 -11.46
N LEU A 137 7.82 0.09 -10.56
CA LEU A 137 8.94 -0.86 -10.67
C LEU A 137 8.79 -1.76 -11.90
N ALA A 138 7.58 -2.24 -12.20
CA ALA A 138 7.31 -3.04 -13.38
C ALA A 138 7.52 -2.22 -14.67
N GLN A 139 7.09 -0.96 -14.69
CA GLN A 139 7.34 -0.04 -15.81
C GLN A 139 8.83 0.28 -15.96
N GLN A 140 9.57 0.43 -14.85
CA GLN A 140 11.02 0.57 -14.89
C GLN A 140 11.67 -0.67 -15.51
N LEU A 141 11.24 -1.89 -15.16
CA LEU A 141 11.74 -3.09 -15.82
C LEU A 141 11.42 -3.17 -17.32
N THR A 142 10.27 -2.65 -17.78
CA THR A 142 9.92 -2.64 -19.21
C THR A 142 10.58 -1.52 -20.00
N THR A 143 10.93 -0.40 -19.36
CA THR A 143 11.57 0.76 -19.99
C THR A 143 13.08 0.79 -19.82
N TRP A 144 13.65 0.02 -18.88
CA TRP A 144 15.09 -0.15 -18.76
C TRP A 144 15.58 -0.94 -19.98
N PRO A 145 16.39 -0.34 -20.88
CA PRO A 145 17.02 -1.09 -21.98
C PRO A 145 18.06 -2.11 -21.45
N GLY A 146 18.21 -2.22 -20.12
CA GLY A 146 19.32 -2.85 -19.43
C GLY A 146 19.23 -4.37 -19.35
N ILE A 147 18.04 -4.97 -19.54
CA ILE A 147 17.96 -6.43 -19.76
C ILE A 147 18.71 -6.81 -21.05
N GLU A 148 18.82 -5.93 -22.05
CA GLU A 148 19.71 -6.15 -23.21
C GLU A 148 21.18 -5.80 -22.95
N VAL A 149 21.49 -5.01 -21.91
CA VAL A 149 22.88 -4.58 -21.58
C VAL A 149 23.56 -5.52 -20.58
N VAL A 150 22.82 -6.35 -19.83
CA VAL A 150 23.46 -7.38 -19.01
C VAL A 150 24.08 -8.42 -19.93
N SER A 151 25.38 -8.68 -19.74
CA SER A 151 26.15 -9.70 -20.45
C SER A 151 25.32 -10.98 -20.65
N HIS A 152 25.25 -11.49 -21.88
CA HIS A 152 24.51 -12.71 -22.24
C HIS A 152 24.82 -13.92 -21.33
N LYS A 153 25.98 -13.91 -20.66
CA LYS A 153 26.39 -14.93 -19.69
C LYS A 153 25.62 -14.90 -18.37
N VAL A 154 25.13 -13.74 -17.93
CA VAL A 154 24.45 -13.56 -16.63
C VAL A 154 22.93 -13.65 -16.76
N GLN A 155 22.40 -13.59 -18.00
CA GLN A 155 20.97 -13.77 -18.31
C GLN A 155 20.33 -15.04 -17.69
N PRO A 156 20.98 -16.22 -17.68
CA PRO A 156 20.41 -17.40 -17.04
C PRO A 156 20.19 -17.21 -15.53
N LEU A 157 21.08 -16.47 -14.86
CA LEU A 157 20.97 -16.16 -13.43
C LEU A 157 19.80 -15.21 -13.17
N ILE A 158 19.63 -14.16 -13.99
CA ILE A 158 18.50 -13.24 -13.89
C ILE A 158 17.18 -13.98 -14.12
N LYS A 159 17.13 -14.87 -15.11
CA LYS A 159 15.96 -15.70 -15.37
C LYS A 159 15.64 -16.62 -14.19
N ALA A 160 16.65 -17.31 -13.65
CA ALA A 160 16.47 -18.14 -12.46
C ALA A 160 15.96 -17.33 -11.26
N LEU A 161 16.52 -16.13 -11.03
CA LEU A 161 16.03 -15.21 -10.01
C LEU A 161 14.59 -14.76 -10.27
N SER A 162 14.22 -14.54 -11.53
CA SER A 162 12.85 -14.14 -11.90
C SER A 162 11.81 -15.23 -11.58
N GLU A 163 12.19 -16.50 -11.70
CA GLU A 163 11.36 -17.67 -11.37
C GLU A 163 11.21 -17.90 -9.86
N THR A 164 12.07 -17.29 -9.03
CA THR A 164 11.91 -17.33 -7.57
C THR A 164 10.83 -16.37 -7.07
N SER A 165 10.26 -16.70 -5.90
CA SER A 165 9.28 -15.87 -5.17
C SER A 165 9.91 -14.68 -4.42
N ILE A 166 10.97 -14.08 -4.98
CA ILE A 166 11.59 -12.87 -4.47
C ILE A 166 10.77 -11.64 -4.90
N SER A 167 10.66 -10.61 -4.04
CA SER A 167 9.99 -9.35 -4.36
C SER A 167 10.62 -8.66 -5.58
N LEU A 168 9.80 -8.02 -6.41
CA LEU A 168 10.24 -7.27 -7.59
C LEU A 168 11.31 -6.22 -7.24
N SER A 169 11.16 -5.54 -6.10
CA SER A 169 12.12 -4.54 -5.63
C SER A 169 13.53 -5.11 -5.45
N LEU A 170 13.61 -6.31 -4.88
CA LEU A 170 14.88 -7.00 -4.64
C LEU A 170 15.47 -7.50 -5.96
N LYS A 171 14.63 -7.97 -6.89
CA LYS A 171 15.07 -8.35 -8.26
C LYS A 171 15.68 -7.16 -9.00
N THR A 172 15.07 -5.97 -8.92
CA THR A 172 15.60 -4.75 -9.55
C THR A 172 16.94 -4.36 -8.94
N LEU A 173 17.07 -4.43 -7.62
CA LEU A 173 18.33 -4.15 -6.93
C LEU A 173 19.42 -5.13 -7.33
N ILE A 174 19.15 -6.44 -7.29
CA ILE A 174 20.12 -7.46 -7.72
C ILE A 174 20.52 -7.22 -9.18
N THR A 175 19.56 -6.96 -10.07
CA THR A 175 19.82 -6.75 -11.50
C THR A 175 20.69 -5.52 -11.74
N SER A 176 20.49 -4.44 -10.95
CA SER A 176 21.32 -3.24 -10.99
C SER A 176 22.74 -3.48 -10.48
N VAL A 177 22.95 -4.41 -9.55
CA VAL A 177 24.28 -4.72 -9.01
C VAL A 177 25.08 -5.57 -9.98
N ILE A 178 24.41 -6.52 -10.63
CA ILE A 178 25.05 -7.47 -11.55
C ILE A 178 25.18 -6.95 -12.98
N SER A 179 24.66 -5.75 -13.29
CA SER A 179 24.78 -5.15 -14.62
C SER A 179 26.22 -5.05 -15.10
N ASP A 180 27.15 -4.84 -14.17
CA ASP A 180 28.57 -4.61 -14.45
C ASP A 180 29.40 -5.91 -14.40
N THR A 181 28.75 -7.05 -14.17
CA THR A 181 29.44 -8.36 -14.07
C THR A 181 29.42 -9.11 -15.40
N THR A 182 30.56 -9.70 -15.74
CA THR A 182 30.71 -10.49 -16.98
C THR A 182 30.66 -12.00 -16.76
N ASN A 183 30.88 -12.45 -15.52
CA ASN A 183 30.92 -13.86 -15.10
C ASN A 183 29.81 -14.15 -14.08
N ILE A 184 29.38 -15.40 -14.03
CA ILE A 184 28.30 -15.85 -13.14
C ILE A 184 28.82 -15.96 -11.70
N GLU A 185 30.04 -16.45 -11.50
CA GLU A 185 30.67 -16.60 -10.20
C GLU A 185 30.81 -15.25 -9.49
N ASP A 186 31.36 -14.25 -10.18
CA ASP A 186 31.51 -12.87 -9.66
C ASP A 186 30.15 -12.24 -9.33
N ALA A 187 29.11 -12.56 -10.10
CA ALA A 187 27.74 -12.08 -9.85
C ALA A 187 27.16 -12.71 -8.57
N ILE A 188 27.36 -14.02 -8.36
CA ILE A 188 26.90 -14.71 -7.15
C ILE A 188 27.65 -14.21 -5.92
N GLU A 189 28.96 -13.99 -6.01
CA GLU A 189 29.77 -13.44 -4.92
C GLU A 189 29.25 -12.06 -4.50
N LYS A 190 29.06 -11.13 -5.45
CA LYS A 190 28.52 -9.80 -5.17
C LYS A 190 27.10 -9.83 -4.60
N ILE A 191 26.22 -10.69 -5.13
CA ILE A 191 24.86 -10.84 -4.58
C ILE A 191 24.95 -11.32 -3.13
N THR A 192 25.78 -12.32 -2.85
CA THR A 192 25.93 -12.89 -1.51
C THR A 192 26.51 -11.88 -0.55
N GLU A 193 27.50 -11.09 -0.97
CA GLU A 193 28.08 -10.00 -0.18
C GLU A 193 27.03 -8.96 0.22
N ILE A 194 26.26 -8.45 -0.76
CA ILE A 194 25.22 -7.44 -0.49
C ILE A 194 24.12 -8.02 0.40
N VAL A 195 23.65 -9.22 0.10
CA VAL A 195 22.59 -9.86 0.87
C VAL A 195 23.05 -10.11 2.31
N SER A 196 24.26 -10.62 2.50
CA SER A 196 24.84 -10.87 3.83
C SER A 196 25.08 -9.57 4.61
N ALA A 197 25.54 -8.51 3.95
CA ALA A 197 25.73 -7.20 4.58
C ALA A 197 24.42 -6.56 5.05
N ASN A 198 23.28 -6.91 4.44
CA ASN A 198 21.97 -6.40 4.82
C ASN A 198 21.24 -7.29 5.85
N PHE A 199 21.77 -8.46 6.18
CA PHE A 199 21.26 -9.29 7.25
C PHE A 199 22.05 -9.06 8.53
N GLU A 200 21.42 -8.46 9.53
CA GLU A 200 21.96 -8.46 10.88
C GLU A 200 21.79 -9.87 11.47
N SER A 201 22.88 -10.51 11.88
CA SER A 201 22.84 -11.80 12.55
C SER A 201 22.28 -11.61 13.96
N VAL A 202 20.98 -11.81 14.14
CA VAL A 202 20.36 -11.77 15.47
C VAL A 202 20.50 -13.15 16.11
N GLU A 203 21.44 -13.29 17.04
CA GLU A 203 21.54 -14.45 17.91
C GLU A 203 20.43 -14.41 18.95
N LEU A 204 19.26 -14.93 18.53
CA LEU A 204 18.05 -14.96 19.34
C LEU A 204 18.17 -15.90 20.55
N LEU A 205 18.94 -16.99 20.41
CA LEU A 205 19.05 -18.01 21.44
C LEU A 205 19.91 -17.51 22.61
N GLU A 206 21.15 -17.09 22.39
CA GLU A 206 22.08 -16.74 23.49
C GLU A 206 21.53 -15.65 24.42
N ASN A 207 20.77 -14.70 23.86
CA ASN A 207 20.20 -13.57 24.59
C ASN A 207 18.78 -13.83 25.11
N MET A 208 18.24 -15.04 24.95
CA MET A 208 16.87 -15.35 25.33
C MET A 208 16.72 -15.50 26.85
N SER A 209 16.33 -14.42 27.53
CA SER A 209 16.03 -14.42 28.95
C SER A 209 14.81 -13.54 29.28
N GLY A 210 14.07 -13.91 30.32
CA GLY A 210 12.89 -13.17 30.77
C GLY A 210 11.60 -13.57 30.04
N TYR A 211 10.70 -12.60 29.83
CA TYR A 211 9.37 -12.82 29.25
C TYR A 211 9.37 -12.47 27.76
N HIS A 212 8.91 -13.41 26.92
CA HIS A 212 8.83 -13.22 25.47
C HIS A 212 7.38 -13.38 25.00
N LEU A 213 6.90 -12.39 24.23
CA LEU A 213 5.58 -12.41 23.60
C LEU A 213 5.69 -12.88 22.14
N PHE A 214 4.90 -13.90 21.77
CA PHE A 214 4.83 -14.41 20.40
C PHE A 214 3.48 -14.04 19.77
N ALA A 215 3.49 -13.17 18.76
CA ALA A 215 2.29 -12.66 18.09
C ALA A 215 2.30 -12.92 16.57
N GLY A 216 1.11 -12.99 15.96
CA GLY A 216 0.93 -13.15 14.50
C GLY A 216 -0.43 -13.75 14.13
N SER A 217 -0.71 -13.95 12.83
CA SER A 217 -1.97 -14.52 12.34
C SER A 217 -2.17 -16.01 12.71
N PRO A 218 -3.41 -16.51 12.89
CA PRO A 218 -3.66 -17.93 13.15
C PRO A 218 -3.03 -18.83 12.07
N GLY A 219 -2.50 -20.00 12.45
CA GLY A 219 -1.95 -20.98 11.49
C GLY A 219 -0.48 -20.80 11.07
N VAL A 220 0.18 -19.66 11.37
CA VAL A 220 1.60 -19.43 11.01
C VAL A 220 2.62 -20.24 11.84
N GLY A 221 2.16 -21.15 12.69
CA GLY A 221 3.04 -22.05 13.44
C GLY A 221 3.60 -21.53 14.77
N LYS A 222 3.04 -20.45 15.36
CA LYS A 222 3.49 -19.90 16.66
C LYS A 222 3.69 -20.95 17.75
N THR A 223 2.68 -21.77 18.02
CA THR A 223 2.76 -22.82 19.05
C THR A 223 3.85 -23.85 18.74
N SER A 224 4.02 -24.19 17.45
CA SER A 224 5.09 -25.11 17.03
C SER A 224 6.48 -24.49 17.19
N MET A 225 6.61 -23.20 16.87
CA MET A 225 7.86 -22.46 17.04
C MET A 225 8.25 -22.33 18.52
N ILE A 226 7.30 -22.00 19.40
CA ILE A 226 7.51 -21.94 20.85
C ILE A 226 7.98 -23.30 21.37
N ALA A 227 7.32 -24.40 20.96
CA ALA A 227 7.70 -25.74 21.38
C ALA A 227 9.13 -26.11 20.93
N LYS A 228 9.50 -25.80 19.68
CA LYS A 228 10.86 -26.03 19.16
C LYS A 228 11.88 -25.21 19.93
N LEU A 229 11.61 -23.93 20.17
CA LEU A 229 12.52 -23.04 20.88
C LEU A 229 12.73 -23.46 22.34
N ALA A 230 11.65 -23.87 23.02
CA ALA A 230 11.73 -24.41 24.38
C ALA A 230 12.54 -25.72 24.41
N LEU A 231 12.37 -26.60 23.43
CA LEU A 231 13.16 -27.84 23.31
C LEU A 231 14.65 -27.54 23.10
N THR A 232 14.98 -26.63 22.18
CA THR A 232 16.37 -26.23 21.92
C THR A 232 17.02 -25.62 23.16
N LYS A 233 16.31 -24.74 23.88
CA LYS A 233 16.80 -24.16 25.14
C LYS A 233 16.95 -25.18 26.27
N ALA A 234 16.04 -26.14 26.38
CA ALA A 234 16.17 -27.22 27.35
C ALA A 234 17.39 -28.11 27.04
N ALA A 235 17.71 -28.35 25.77
CA ALA A 235 18.89 -29.10 25.36
C ALA A 235 20.20 -28.36 25.71
N GLU A 236 20.29 -27.06 25.44
CA GLU A 236 21.46 -26.24 25.81
C GLU A 236 21.73 -26.26 27.33
N ILE A 237 20.68 -26.13 28.16
CA ILE A 237 20.81 -26.18 29.62
C ILE A 237 21.14 -27.61 30.10
N GLY A 238 20.54 -28.63 29.47
CA GLY A 238 20.76 -30.04 29.80
C GLY A 238 22.18 -30.52 29.48
N GLU A 239 22.78 -30.06 28.39
CA GLU A 239 24.20 -30.31 28.07
C GLU A 239 25.13 -29.67 29.10
N GLY A 240 24.81 -28.45 29.55
CA GLY A 240 25.57 -27.73 30.59
C GLY A 240 25.58 -28.39 31.98
N MET A 241 24.57 -29.22 32.30
CA MET A 241 24.49 -29.98 33.58
C MET A 241 25.19 -31.35 33.53
N SER A 242 25.62 -31.82 32.37
CA SER A 242 26.29 -33.13 32.23
C SER A 242 27.81 -33.09 32.48
N LEU A 243 28.38 -31.90 32.69
CA LEU A 243 29.82 -31.64 32.84
C LEU A 243 30.23 -31.13 34.23
N SER A 244 29.36 -31.21 35.24
CA SER A 244 29.65 -30.85 36.64
C SER A 244 29.71 -32.06 37.57
#